data_AF-A0A2D7YLZ6-F1
#
_entry.id   AF-A0A2D7YLZ6-F1
#
_cell.length_a   1.000
_cell.length_b   1.000
_cell.length_c   1.000
_cell.angle_alpha   90.00
_cell.angle_beta   90.00
_cell.angle_gamma   90.00
#
_symmetry.space_group_name_H-M   'P 1'
#
loop_
_entity.id
_entity.type
_entity.pdbx_description
1 polymer ?
#
loop_
_entity_poly.entity_id
_entity_poly.type
_entity_poly.pdbx_seq_one_letter_code
_entity_poly.pdbx_strand_id
1 'polypeptide(L)'
;MNIAQYSMERKTSSWLLLLILLIGGLVSLTQLGRLEDPKFTIKQAMVITQYPGASAQQVEEEVSYPLENAIQELSYVDHVRSISKPGLSQITVEMKSIYRADDLEQIWDELRRKVNDAARALPPGTKTPMVRDDFADVYGVLLAITGDGYSYQDIEHYADFLKRELVLVDGVGKVVETGQQQQQVVVEVSRAKLSNVGIPPARIANLLTTQNTVADAGRVTIEDEAFRIATSGEFESVEELASLVISNPGAEQRIFLKDVADVYRTVAEIPQQIVRYNGLPSVWLGLSFADNVNVVDVGERVESRLDELNYAQPIGMQLARIYDQPHTVENSVNNFLLNLVEAVAIVIIALLLTMGFRSGLLIGSVLLLTVLGTFIFMNVFDINLQRVS
;
A
#
# COMPACT_ATOMS: atom_id res chain seq x y z
N MET A 1 33.76 -9.66 45.47
CA MET A 1 34.10 -8.30 44.97
C MET A 1 33.10 -7.35 45.58
N ASN A 2 33.52 -6.43 46.47
CA ASN A 2 32.59 -5.50 47.12
C ASN A 2 32.42 -4.26 46.23
N ILE A 3 31.30 -4.18 45.51
CA ILE A 3 31.00 -3.11 44.54
C ILE A 3 30.89 -1.74 45.22
N ALA A 4 30.38 -1.69 46.46
CA ALA A 4 30.28 -0.46 47.23
C ALA A 4 31.68 0.07 47.61
N GLN A 5 32.54 -0.80 48.14
CA GLN A 5 33.92 -0.44 48.49
C GLN A 5 34.72 0.01 47.26
N TYR A 6 34.60 -0.72 46.14
CA TYR A 6 35.25 -0.35 44.88
C TYR A 6 34.82 1.05 44.38
N SER A 7 33.52 1.35 44.43
CA SER A 7 32.99 2.65 43.99
C SER A 7 33.44 3.82 44.88
N MET A 8 33.65 3.57 46.19
CA MET A 8 34.15 4.59 47.11
C MET A 8 35.65 4.86 46.94
N GLU A 9 36.45 3.82 46.68
CA GLU A 9 37.90 3.93 46.50
C GLU A 9 38.26 4.49 45.12
N ARG A 10 37.51 4.14 44.07
CA ARG A 10 37.75 4.56 42.67
C ARG A 10 36.81 5.68 42.22
N LYS A 11 36.85 6.82 42.91
CA LYS A 11 35.96 7.99 42.65
C LYS A 11 35.92 8.44 41.19
N THR A 12 37.05 8.38 40.49
CA THR A 12 37.14 8.75 39.06
C THR A 12 36.27 7.85 38.18
N SER A 13 36.24 6.55 38.45
CA SER A 13 35.42 5.60 37.70
C SER A 13 33.92 5.83 37.92
N SER A 14 33.52 6.15 39.15
CA SER A 14 32.12 6.48 39.47
C SER A 14 31.68 7.79 38.81
N TRP A 15 32.52 8.83 38.82
CA TRP A 15 32.23 10.08 38.11
C TRP A 15 32.16 9.91 36.59
N LEU A 16 33.04 9.09 36.03
CA LEU A 16 33.00 8.76 34.60
C LEU A 16 31.67 8.07 34.24
N LEU A 17 31.24 7.09 35.04
CA LEU A 17 29.98 6.39 34.82
C LEU A 17 28.78 7.35 34.91
N LEU A 18 28.76 8.27 35.88
CA LEU A 18 27.73 9.30 35.97
C LEU A 18 27.70 10.20 34.74
N LEU A 19 28.87 10.64 34.24
CA LEU A 19 28.96 11.45 33.02
C LEU A 19 28.50 10.67 31.78
N ILE A 20 28.82 9.38 31.68
CA ILE A 20 28.35 8.51 30.60
C ILE A 20 26.83 8.38 30.64
N LEU A 21 26.24 8.14 31.82
CA LEU A 21 24.79 8.06 31.94
C LEU A 21 24.11 9.39 31.59
N LEU A 22 24.67 10.51 32.05
CA LEU A 22 24.12 11.84 31.78
C LEU A 22 24.22 12.21 30.29
N ILE A 23 25.43 12.23 29.73
CA ILE A 23 25.67 12.65 28.35
C ILE A 23 25.14 11.61 27.38
N GLY A 24 25.43 10.33 27.63
CA GLY A 24 24.96 9.23 26.79
C GLY A 24 23.44 9.13 26.75
N GLY A 25 22.76 9.34 27.88
CA GLY A 25 21.30 9.34 27.92
C GLY A 25 20.69 10.52 27.18
N LEU A 26 21.26 11.73 27.31
CA LEU A 26 20.83 12.92 26.57
C LEU A 26 21.02 12.75 25.05
N VAL A 27 22.16 12.20 24.63
CA VAL A 27 22.43 11.90 23.21
C VAL A 27 21.48 10.82 22.70
N SER A 28 21.27 9.75 23.47
CA SER A 28 20.38 8.65 23.08
C SER A 28 18.94 9.12 22.91
N LEU A 29 18.47 10.03 23.77
CA LEU A 29 17.13 10.62 23.64
C LEU A 29 16.89 11.31 22.28
N THR A 30 17.94 11.90 21.69
CA THR A 30 17.84 12.54 20.36
C THR A 30 17.95 11.56 19.19
N GLN A 31 18.47 10.35 19.42
CA GLN A 31 18.69 9.33 18.38
C GLN A 31 17.61 8.24 18.36
N LEU A 32 16.87 8.07 19.46
CA LEU A 32 15.81 7.09 19.56
C LEU A 32 14.68 7.36 18.56
N GLY A 33 14.31 6.32 17.81
CA GLY A 33 13.14 6.37 16.94
C GLY A 33 11.85 6.50 17.73
N ARG A 34 10.83 7.07 17.08
CA ARG A 34 9.53 7.38 17.66
C ARG A 34 8.43 6.62 16.92
N LEU A 35 7.65 5.84 17.65
CA LEU A 35 6.52 5.10 17.13
C LEU A 35 5.32 5.27 18.07
N GLU A 36 4.10 5.12 17.56
CA GLU A 36 2.90 5.13 18.40
C GLU A 36 2.83 3.84 19.22
N ASP A 37 2.97 2.72 18.51
CA ASP A 37 2.87 1.35 18.99
C ASP A 37 4.04 0.50 18.46
N PRO A 38 4.33 -0.64 19.10
CA PRO A 38 5.38 -1.54 18.64
C PRO A 38 5.03 -2.12 17.29
N LYS A 39 6.05 -2.28 16.43
CA LYS A 39 5.90 -2.98 15.14
C LYS A 39 5.36 -4.39 15.41
N PHE A 40 4.21 -4.71 14.82
CA PHE A 40 3.65 -6.06 14.84
C PHE A 40 3.63 -6.62 13.42
N THR A 41 4.04 -7.88 13.26
CA THR A 41 4.04 -8.53 11.95
C THR A 41 2.69 -9.19 11.71
N ILE A 42 2.02 -8.80 10.62
CA ILE A 42 0.78 -9.44 10.17
C ILE A 42 1.15 -10.81 9.57
N LYS A 43 0.50 -11.86 10.08
CA LYS A 43 0.76 -13.26 9.69
C LYS A 43 -0.34 -13.82 8.79
N GLN A 44 -0.93 -12.94 7.99
CA GLN A 44 -2.06 -13.27 7.13
C GLN A 44 -1.72 -12.95 5.67
N ALA A 45 -2.14 -13.85 4.78
CA ALA A 45 -2.09 -13.67 3.34
C ALA A 45 -3.47 -13.94 2.74
N MET A 46 -3.69 -13.46 1.53
CA MET A 46 -4.94 -13.60 0.82
C MET A 46 -4.70 -14.11 -0.59
N VAL A 47 -5.36 -15.21 -0.93
CA VAL A 47 -5.34 -15.80 -2.26
C VAL A 47 -6.63 -15.39 -2.96
N ILE A 48 -6.52 -14.61 -4.03
CA ILE A 48 -7.64 -14.13 -4.83
C ILE A 48 -7.64 -14.86 -6.16
N THR A 49 -8.75 -15.49 -6.50
CA THR A 49 -8.91 -16.19 -7.78
C THR A 49 -10.21 -15.78 -8.45
N GLN A 50 -10.13 -15.28 -9.69
CA GLN A 50 -11.32 -14.91 -10.46
C GLN A 50 -11.78 -16.09 -11.31
N TYR A 51 -13.08 -16.35 -11.33
CA TYR A 51 -13.70 -17.38 -12.18
C TYR A 51 -14.95 -16.83 -12.88
N PRO A 52 -14.79 -15.86 -13.80
CA PRO A 52 -15.91 -15.09 -14.35
C PRO A 52 -16.99 -15.97 -14.96
N GLY A 53 -18.25 -15.70 -14.62
CA GLY A 53 -19.42 -16.44 -15.11
C GLY A 53 -19.85 -17.63 -14.25
N ALA A 54 -19.06 -18.03 -13.25
CA ALA A 54 -19.43 -19.09 -12.30
C ALA A 54 -20.35 -18.58 -11.17
N SER A 55 -21.29 -19.42 -10.74
CA SER A 55 -22.09 -19.18 -9.52
C SER A 55 -21.23 -19.28 -8.26
N ALA A 56 -21.68 -18.70 -7.14
CA ALA A 56 -20.96 -18.79 -5.87
C ALA A 56 -20.70 -20.25 -5.44
N GLN A 57 -21.65 -21.15 -5.68
CA GLN A 57 -21.49 -22.58 -5.37
C GLN A 57 -20.42 -23.25 -6.26
N GLN A 58 -20.41 -22.97 -7.56
CA GLN A 58 -19.36 -23.48 -8.45
C GLN A 58 -17.98 -22.93 -8.09
N VAL A 59 -17.90 -21.65 -7.71
CA VAL A 59 -16.65 -21.06 -7.21
C VAL A 59 -16.18 -21.76 -5.94
N GLU A 60 -17.08 -22.09 -5.02
CA GLU A 60 -16.75 -22.84 -3.82
C GLU A 60 -16.23 -24.24 -4.16
N GLU A 61 -16.98 -25.02 -4.93
CA GLU A 61 -16.68 -26.44 -5.20
C GLU A 61 -15.49 -26.63 -6.13
N GLU A 62 -15.35 -25.77 -7.16
CA GLU A 62 -14.36 -25.96 -8.23
C GLU A 62 -13.08 -25.14 -8.03
N VAL A 63 -13.10 -24.08 -7.20
CA VAL A 63 -11.96 -23.17 -7.01
C VAL A 63 -11.54 -23.05 -5.55
N SER A 64 -12.44 -22.59 -4.66
CA SER A 64 -12.09 -22.35 -3.26
C SER A 64 -11.69 -23.65 -2.56
N TYR A 65 -12.51 -24.70 -2.67
CA TYR A 65 -12.28 -25.98 -1.98
C TYR A 65 -10.98 -26.70 -2.41
N PRO A 66 -10.64 -26.84 -3.71
CA PRO A 66 -9.35 -27.39 -4.13
C PRO A 66 -8.15 -26.57 -3.64
N LEU A 67 -8.23 -25.23 -3.69
CA LEU A 67 -7.16 -24.35 -3.23
C LEU A 67 -7.00 -24.42 -1.71
N GLU A 68 -8.10 -24.40 -0.95
CA GLU A 68 -8.08 -24.54 0.51
C GLU A 68 -7.43 -25.85 0.94
N ASN A 69 -7.81 -26.98 0.34
CA ASN A 69 -7.22 -28.27 0.66
C ASN A 69 -5.72 -28.27 0.40
N ALA A 70 -5.28 -27.74 -0.73
CA ALA A 70 -3.86 -27.63 -1.05
C ALA A 70 -3.11 -26.71 -0.06
N ILE A 71 -3.71 -25.59 0.35
CA ILE A 71 -3.11 -24.66 1.31
C ILE A 71 -3.03 -25.29 2.71
N GLN A 72 -4.05 -26.03 3.14
CA GLN A 72 -4.09 -26.69 4.45
C GLN A 72 -3.02 -27.78 4.62
N GLU A 73 -2.47 -28.32 3.52
CA GLU A 73 -1.33 -29.25 3.58
C GLU A 73 -0.03 -28.58 4.08
N LEU A 74 0.05 -27.25 4.06
CA LEU A 74 1.21 -26.51 4.56
C LEU A 74 1.24 -26.54 6.09
N SER A 75 2.36 -27.03 6.65
CA SER A 75 2.51 -27.19 8.11
C SER A 75 2.47 -25.88 8.90
N TYR A 76 2.65 -24.75 8.23
CA TYR A 76 2.72 -23.40 8.81
C TYR A 76 1.35 -22.77 9.05
N VAL A 77 0.31 -23.28 8.37
CA VAL A 77 -1.05 -22.73 8.40
C VAL A 77 -1.74 -23.08 9.70
N ASP A 78 -2.42 -22.10 10.30
CA ASP A 78 -3.25 -22.24 11.49
C ASP A 78 -4.73 -22.29 11.11
N HIS A 79 -5.19 -21.26 10.40
CA HIS A 79 -6.57 -21.12 9.98
C HIS A 79 -6.66 -20.73 8.50
N VAL A 80 -7.65 -21.29 7.80
CA VAL A 80 -8.02 -20.90 6.44
C VAL A 80 -9.48 -20.50 6.46
N ARG A 81 -9.79 -19.34 5.90
CA ARG A 81 -11.16 -18.83 5.77
C ARG A 81 -11.38 -18.39 4.33
N SER A 82 -12.44 -18.87 3.71
CA SER A 82 -12.80 -18.47 2.35
C SER A 82 -14.12 -17.71 2.29
N ILE A 83 -14.24 -16.91 1.24
CA ILE A 83 -15.45 -16.21 0.84
C ILE A 83 -15.60 -16.45 -0.67
N SER A 84 -16.62 -17.23 -1.04
CA SER A 84 -16.97 -17.50 -2.43
C SER A 84 -18.13 -16.60 -2.85
N LYS A 85 -17.89 -15.76 -3.86
CA LYS A 85 -18.89 -14.90 -4.51
C LYS A 85 -19.04 -15.32 -5.97
N PRO A 86 -20.14 -14.97 -6.65
CA PRO A 86 -20.24 -15.17 -8.10
C PRO A 86 -19.01 -14.61 -8.81
N GLY A 87 -18.30 -15.48 -9.52
CA GLY A 87 -17.08 -15.16 -10.25
C GLY A 87 -15.82 -14.82 -9.45
N LEU A 88 -15.82 -14.93 -8.11
CA LEU A 88 -14.68 -14.54 -7.28
C LEU A 88 -14.51 -15.42 -6.04
N SER A 89 -13.34 -16.04 -5.91
CA SER A 89 -12.87 -16.73 -4.70
C SER A 89 -11.86 -15.86 -3.97
N GLN A 90 -12.06 -15.69 -2.66
CA GLN A 90 -11.13 -15.01 -1.77
C GLN A 90 -10.84 -15.90 -0.57
N ILE A 91 -9.59 -16.34 -0.42
CA ILE A 91 -9.14 -17.21 0.66
C ILE A 91 -8.16 -16.43 1.54
N THR A 92 -8.49 -16.23 2.80
CA THR A 92 -7.59 -15.68 3.82
C THR A 92 -6.90 -16.84 4.54
N VAL A 93 -5.57 -16.78 4.58
CA VAL A 93 -4.70 -17.79 5.18
C VAL A 93 -3.96 -17.15 6.35
N GLU A 94 -4.12 -17.71 7.55
CA GLU A 94 -3.44 -17.27 8.76
C GLU A 94 -2.37 -18.28 9.17
N MET A 95 -1.15 -17.80 9.43
CA MET A 95 -0.01 -18.61 9.84
C MET A 95 0.07 -18.71 11.36
N LYS A 96 0.61 -19.83 11.86
CA LYS A 96 0.73 -20.07 13.31
C LYS A 96 1.53 -18.98 14.00
N SER A 97 1.12 -18.66 15.23
CA SER A 97 1.74 -17.62 16.06
C SER A 97 3.23 -17.85 16.40
N ILE A 98 3.76 -19.06 16.21
CA ILE A 98 5.16 -19.38 16.49
C ILE A 98 6.15 -18.67 15.55
N TYR A 99 5.78 -18.47 14.28
CA TYR A 99 6.65 -17.89 13.25
C TYR A 99 6.90 -16.40 13.48
N ARG A 100 8.13 -15.95 13.19
CA ARG A 100 8.58 -14.56 13.31
C ARG A 100 8.66 -13.91 11.93
N ALA A 101 8.93 -12.60 11.88
CA ALA A 101 9.00 -11.84 10.62
C ALA A 101 9.94 -12.49 9.61
N ASP A 102 11.13 -12.89 10.05
CA ASP A 102 12.16 -13.49 9.18
C ASP A 102 11.75 -14.86 8.60
N ASP A 103 10.85 -15.60 9.28
CA ASP A 103 10.37 -16.89 8.78
C ASP A 103 9.33 -16.71 7.66
N LEU A 104 8.59 -15.59 7.67
CA LEU A 104 7.41 -15.41 6.84
C LEU A 104 7.72 -15.26 5.36
N GLU A 105 8.85 -14.66 4.99
CA GLU A 105 9.24 -14.48 3.59
C GLU A 105 9.30 -15.83 2.84
N GLN A 106 10.00 -16.80 3.45
CA GLN A 106 10.07 -18.17 2.92
C GLN A 106 8.70 -18.88 2.94
N ILE A 107 7.89 -18.66 3.98
CA ILE A 107 6.53 -19.24 4.08
C ILE A 107 5.63 -18.70 2.96
N TRP A 108 5.73 -17.40 2.62
CA TRP A 108 4.96 -16.81 1.53
C TRP A 108 5.38 -17.35 0.16
N ASP A 109 6.66 -17.60 -0.05
CA ASP A 109 7.15 -18.26 -1.26
C ASP A 109 6.67 -19.71 -1.38
N GLU A 110 6.61 -20.44 -0.28
CA GLU A 110 6.02 -21.78 -0.25
C GLU A 110 4.52 -21.77 -0.50
N LEU A 111 3.79 -20.80 0.07
CA LEU A 111 2.38 -20.60 -0.20
C LEU A 111 2.14 -20.31 -1.69
N ARG A 112 2.89 -19.39 -2.29
CA ARG A 112 2.81 -19.08 -3.74
C ARG A 112 3.06 -20.31 -4.60
N ARG A 113 4.11 -21.09 -4.29
CA ARG A 113 4.41 -22.34 -5.02
C ARG A 113 3.25 -23.34 -4.91
N LYS A 114 2.75 -23.56 -3.69
CA LYS A 114 1.64 -24.49 -3.45
C LYS A 114 0.36 -24.10 -4.18
N VAL A 115 0.01 -22.81 -4.14
CA VAL A 115 -1.13 -22.25 -4.86
C VAL A 115 -0.96 -22.39 -6.37
N ASN A 116 0.23 -22.10 -6.92
CA ASN A 116 0.51 -22.23 -8.34
C ASN A 116 0.48 -23.69 -8.83
N ASP A 117 0.86 -24.64 -7.99
CA ASP A 117 0.75 -26.07 -8.30
C ASP A 117 -0.70 -26.52 -8.32
N ALA A 118 -1.50 -26.13 -7.33
CA ALA A 118 -2.93 -26.41 -7.28
C ALA A 118 -3.72 -25.72 -8.41
N ALA A 119 -3.27 -24.53 -8.84
CA ALA A 119 -3.88 -23.78 -9.92
C ALA A 119 -3.97 -24.55 -11.25
N ARG A 120 -3.08 -25.52 -11.47
CA ARG A 120 -3.06 -26.34 -12.71
C ARG A 120 -4.24 -27.30 -12.80
N ALA A 121 -4.87 -27.62 -11.67
CA ALA A 121 -6.03 -28.51 -11.60
C ALA A 121 -7.36 -27.76 -11.68
N LEU A 122 -7.33 -26.42 -11.71
CA LEU A 122 -8.53 -25.60 -11.75
C LEU A 122 -9.22 -25.66 -13.13
N PRO A 123 -10.55 -25.44 -13.20
CA PRO A 123 -11.29 -25.47 -14.46
C PRO A 123 -10.80 -24.45 -15.49
N PRO A 124 -10.94 -24.75 -16.80
CA PRO A 124 -10.67 -23.78 -17.86
C PRO A 124 -11.62 -22.59 -17.72
N GLY A 125 -11.08 -21.37 -17.73
CA GLY A 125 -11.83 -20.13 -17.50
C GLY A 125 -11.50 -19.45 -16.16
N THR A 126 -10.86 -20.17 -15.25
CA THR A 126 -10.29 -19.60 -14.03
C THR A 126 -9.07 -18.75 -14.37
N LYS A 127 -8.97 -17.55 -13.80
CA LYS A 127 -7.76 -16.71 -13.88
C LYS A 127 -6.72 -17.23 -12.90
N THR A 128 -5.45 -16.96 -13.17
CA THR A 128 -4.35 -17.35 -12.27
C THR A 128 -4.58 -16.80 -10.86
N PRO A 129 -4.57 -17.65 -9.82
CA PRO A 129 -4.66 -17.20 -8.44
C PRO A 129 -3.53 -16.23 -8.10
N MET A 130 -3.87 -15.17 -7.37
CA MET A 130 -2.91 -14.16 -6.91
C MET A 130 -2.80 -14.24 -5.39
N VAL A 131 -1.59 -14.50 -4.88
CA VAL A 131 -1.30 -14.41 -3.45
C VAL A 131 -0.89 -12.98 -3.14
N ARG A 132 -1.63 -12.33 -2.24
CA ARG A 132 -1.32 -11.03 -1.65
C ARG A 132 -0.88 -11.24 -0.20
N ASP A 133 0.33 -10.85 0.11
CA ASP A 133 0.96 -10.91 1.43
C ASP A 133 1.41 -9.51 1.90
N ASP A 134 1.18 -8.48 1.10
CA ASP A 134 1.49 -7.07 1.37
C ASP A 134 0.48 -6.38 2.31
N PHE A 135 -0.19 -7.14 3.19
CA PHE A 135 -1.09 -6.61 4.21
C PHE A 135 -0.38 -5.74 5.26
N ALA A 136 0.94 -5.85 5.35
CA ALA A 136 1.78 -5.12 6.29
C ALA A 136 2.05 -3.67 5.89
N ASP A 137 1.68 -3.24 4.68
CA ASP A 137 1.77 -1.84 4.26
C ASP A 137 0.68 -1.02 4.98
N VAL A 138 0.88 -0.71 6.26
CA VAL A 138 0.04 0.22 7.01
C VAL A 138 0.25 1.61 6.41
N TYR A 139 -0.82 2.19 5.87
CA TYR A 139 -0.78 3.58 5.40
C TYR A 139 -0.57 4.51 6.59
N GLY A 140 0.63 5.10 6.70
CA GLY A 140 0.97 6.08 7.73
C GLY A 140 0.29 7.43 7.48
N VAL A 141 -0.01 7.74 6.22
CA VAL A 141 -0.83 8.91 5.85
C VAL A 141 -1.89 8.46 4.85
N LEU A 142 -3.14 8.86 5.08
CA LEU A 142 -4.25 8.65 4.15
C LEU A 142 -4.85 9.99 3.78
N LEU A 143 -4.75 10.33 2.50
CA LEU A 143 -5.26 11.57 1.93
C LEU A 143 -6.52 11.30 1.12
N ALA A 144 -7.47 12.23 1.13
CA ALA A 144 -8.61 12.27 0.26
C ALA A 144 -8.56 13.52 -0.61
N ILE A 145 -8.78 13.34 -1.90
CA ILE A 145 -8.84 14.41 -2.88
C ILE A 145 -10.29 14.52 -3.35
N THR A 146 -10.89 15.69 -3.17
CA THR A 146 -12.20 16.03 -3.71
C THR A 146 -12.08 17.24 -4.63
N GLY A 147 -13.02 17.40 -5.57
CA GLY A 147 -13.05 18.56 -6.47
C GLY A 147 -14.47 18.96 -6.79
N ASP A 148 -14.94 20.06 -6.19
CA ASP A 148 -16.28 20.59 -6.51
C ASP A 148 -16.25 21.27 -7.87
N GLY A 149 -17.21 20.94 -8.74
CA GLY A 149 -17.26 21.40 -10.13
C GLY A 149 -16.26 20.74 -11.10
N TYR A 150 -15.44 19.79 -10.63
CA TYR A 150 -14.53 19.02 -11.49
C TYR A 150 -15.11 17.68 -11.90
N SER A 151 -14.67 17.15 -13.05
CA SER A 151 -14.99 15.78 -13.41
C SER A 151 -14.17 14.81 -12.53
N TYR A 152 -14.67 13.58 -12.37
CA TYR A 152 -13.93 12.55 -11.62
C TYR A 152 -12.53 12.29 -12.21
N GLN A 153 -12.42 12.37 -13.55
CA GLN A 153 -11.17 12.23 -14.27
C GLN A 153 -10.16 13.32 -13.93
N ASP A 154 -10.62 14.56 -13.71
CA ASP A 154 -9.72 15.65 -13.28
C ASP A 154 -9.16 15.38 -11.88
N ILE A 155 -9.99 14.84 -10.98
CA ILE A 155 -9.58 14.44 -9.62
C ILE A 155 -8.54 13.31 -9.70
N GLU A 156 -8.77 12.29 -10.54
CA GLU A 156 -7.80 11.20 -10.79
C GLU A 156 -6.48 11.71 -11.37
N HIS A 157 -6.52 12.60 -12.37
CA HIS A 157 -5.30 13.16 -12.95
C HIS A 157 -4.48 13.94 -11.92
N TYR A 158 -5.14 14.69 -11.04
CA TYR A 158 -4.47 15.38 -9.95
C TYR A 158 -3.93 14.40 -8.89
N ALA A 159 -4.66 13.34 -8.58
CA ALA A 159 -4.21 12.27 -7.69
C ALA A 159 -2.97 11.54 -8.23
N ASP A 160 -2.95 11.21 -9.52
CA ASP A 160 -1.79 10.58 -10.18
C ASP A 160 -0.58 11.53 -10.20
N PHE A 161 -0.80 12.83 -10.43
CA PHE A 161 0.24 13.84 -10.27
C PHE A 161 0.83 13.82 -8.86
N LEU A 162 -0.01 13.97 -7.82
CA LEU A 162 0.45 13.94 -6.44
C LEU A 162 1.17 12.63 -6.09
N LYS A 163 0.65 11.48 -6.54
CA LYS A 163 1.29 10.18 -6.35
C LYS A 163 2.72 10.15 -6.89
N ARG A 164 2.93 10.65 -8.12
CA ARG A 164 4.27 10.70 -8.75
C ARG A 164 5.23 11.63 -8.02
N GLU A 165 4.73 12.69 -7.38
CA GLU A 165 5.56 13.63 -6.62
C GLU A 165 5.85 13.14 -5.20
N LEU A 166 4.86 12.51 -4.54
CA LEU A 166 4.97 12.06 -3.16
C LEU A 166 5.82 10.78 -3.02
N VAL A 167 5.86 9.92 -4.05
CA VAL A 167 6.72 8.74 -4.04
C VAL A 167 8.22 9.10 -4.06
N LEU A 168 8.57 10.33 -4.47
CA LEU A 168 9.96 10.81 -4.51
C LEU A 168 10.45 11.33 -3.16
N VAL A 169 9.56 11.47 -2.17
CA VAL A 169 9.92 11.97 -0.84
C VAL A 169 10.73 10.91 -0.09
N ASP A 170 11.90 11.29 0.41
CA ASP A 170 12.79 10.39 1.13
C ASP A 170 12.08 9.78 2.37
N GLY A 171 12.07 8.46 2.45
CA GLY A 171 11.38 7.68 3.48
C GLY A 171 9.92 7.33 3.18
N VAL A 172 9.35 7.74 2.04
CA VAL A 172 8.11 7.15 1.52
C VAL A 172 8.45 5.86 0.75
N GLY A 173 7.84 4.75 1.14
CA GLY A 173 8.07 3.45 0.51
C GLY A 173 7.14 3.19 -0.67
N LYS A 174 5.85 3.53 -0.52
CA LYS A 174 4.82 3.24 -1.52
C LYS A 174 3.69 4.27 -1.43
N VAL A 175 3.15 4.65 -2.57
CA VAL A 175 1.92 5.47 -2.65
C VAL A 175 0.89 4.72 -3.48
N VAL A 176 -0.23 4.35 -2.83
CA VAL A 176 -1.33 3.60 -3.44
C VAL A 176 -2.51 4.52 -3.65
N GLU A 177 -3.01 4.52 -4.88
CA GLU A 177 -4.23 5.23 -5.22
C GLU A 177 -5.43 4.30 -5.12
N THR A 178 -6.55 4.83 -4.63
CA THR A 178 -7.79 4.09 -4.41
C THR A 178 -8.99 4.90 -4.85
N GLY A 179 -9.97 4.24 -5.45
CA GLY A 179 -11.17 4.89 -6.01
C GLY A 179 -11.13 5.10 -7.52
N GLN A 180 -10.08 4.66 -8.22
CA GLN A 180 -10.02 4.80 -9.67
C GLN A 180 -11.24 4.18 -10.37
N GLN A 181 -11.86 4.94 -11.26
CA GLN A 181 -12.92 4.50 -12.15
C GLN A 181 -12.30 3.97 -13.43
N GLN A 182 -12.41 2.66 -13.63
CA GLN A 182 -11.90 2.01 -14.82
C GLN A 182 -12.59 2.58 -16.06
N GLN A 183 -11.80 3.18 -16.95
CA GLN A 183 -12.32 3.66 -18.23
C GLN A 183 -12.45 2.50 -19.21
N GLN A 184 -13.52 2.49 -19.99
CA GLN A 184 -13.81 1.49 -21.00
C GLN A 184 -14.29 2.16 -22.30
N VAL A 185 -13.97 1.54 -23.42
CA VAL A 185 -14.58 1.88 -24.71
C VAL A 185 -15.68 0.89 -24.97
N VAL A 186 -16.91 1.39 -25.07
CA VAL A 186 -18.10 0.59 -25.31
C VAL A 186 -18.41 0.61 -26.80
N VAL A 187 -18.59 -0.58 -27.37
CA VAL A 187 -19.05 -0.77 -28.76
C VAL A 187 -20.50 -1.25 -28.69
N GLU A 188 -21.44 -0.32 -28.81
CA GLU A 188 -22.87 -0.60 -28.70
C GLU A 188 -23.44 -0.93 -30.09
N VAL A 189 -23.65 -2.22 -30.34
CA VAL A 189 -24.00 -2.71 -31.68
C VAL A 189 -25.51 -2.76 -31.92
N SER A 190 -25.98 -2.12 -32.98
CA SER A 190 -27.38 -2.20 -33.40
C SER A 190 -27.67 -3.51 -34.13
N ARG A 191 -28.46 -4.38 -33.48
CA ARG A 191 -28.89 -5.66 -34.04
C ARG A 191 -29.64 -5.49 -35.37
N ALA A 192 -30.48 -4.47 -35.48
CA ALA A 192 -31.25 -4.19 -36.70
C ALA A 192 -30.33 -3.79 -37.87
N LYS A 193 -29.35 -2.90 -37.62
CA LYS A 193 -28.38 -2.50 -38.64
C LYS A 193 -27.51 -3.67 -39.08
N LEU A 194 -27.04 -4.51 -38.14
CA LEU A 194 -26.30 -5.73 -38.46
C LEU A 194 -27.07 -6.72 -39.32
N SER A 195 -28.35 -6.93 -39.02
CA SER A 195 -29.21 -7.82 -39.82
C SER A 195 -29.40 -7.32 -41.24
N ASN A 196 -29.53 -6.01 -41.43
CA ASN A 196 -29.66 -5.41 -42.77
C ASN A 196 -28.41 -5.60 -43.63
N VAL A 197 -27.22 -5.66 -43.02
CA VAL A 197 -25.95 -5.84 -43.73
C VAL A 197 -25.44 -7.29 -43.73
N GLY A 198 -26.17 -8.22 -43.09
CA GLY A 198 -25.83 -9.64 -43.05
C GLY A 198 -24.55 -9.96 -42.26
N ILE A 199 -24.13 -9.11 -41.32
CA ILE A 199 -22.90 -9.31 -40.53
C ILE A 199 -23.26 -9.91 -39.16
N PRO A 200 -22.72 -11.10 -38.79
CA PRO A 200 -22.97 -11.69 -37.48
C PRO A 200 -22.19 -10.95 -36.37
N PRO A 201 -22.77 -10.74 -35.17
CA PRO A 201 -22.09 -10.06 -34.05
C PRO A 201 -20.75 -10.70 -33.65
N ALA A 202 -20.66 -12.03 -33.71
CA ALA A 202 -19.44 -12.78 -33.39
C ALA A 202 -18.24 -12.37 -34.26
N ARG A 203 -18.49 -11.88 -35.48
CA ARG A 203 -17.43 -11.39 -36.36
C ARG A 203 -16.80 -10.09 -35.85
N ILE A 204 -17.59 -9.19 -35.26
CA ILE A 204 -17.06 -7.97 -34.66
C ILE A 204 -16.15 -8.34 -33.49
N ALA A 205 -16.59 -9.24 -32.60
CA ALA A 205 -15.76 -9.71 -31.48
C ALA A 205 -14.43 -10.33 -31.93
N ASN A 206 -14.46 -11.13 -33.01
CA ASN A 206 -13.25 -11.72 -33.59
C ASN A 206 -12.33 -10.66 -34.23
N LEU A 207 -12.89 -9.67 -34.93
CA LEU A 207 -12.12 -8.59 -35.54
C LEU A 207 -11.44 -7.72 -34.48
N LEU A 208 -12.14 -7.38 -33.40
CA LEU A 208 -11.59 -6.62 -32.28
C LEU A 208 -10.43 -7.38 -31.62
N THR A 209 -10.59 -8.69 -31.39
CA THR A 209 -9.54 -9.53 -30.79
C THR A 209 -8.32 -9.70 -31.70
N THR A 210 -8.51 -9.74 -33.03
CA THR A 210 -7.41 -10.00 -33.98
C THR A 210 -6.70 -8.74 -34.45
N GLN A 211 -7.40 -7.61 -34.59
CA GLN A 211 -6.82 -6.37 -35.09
C GLN A 211 -6.09 -5.59 -34.00
N ASN A 212 -6.56 -5.63 -32.74
CA ASN A 212 -5.89 -4.95 -31.62
C ASN A 212 -4.70 -5.77 -31.07
N THR A 213 -3.79 -6.20 -31.94
CA THR A 213 -2.62 -6.99 -31.55
C THR A 213 -1.33 -6.34 -32.03
N VAL A 214 -0.33 -6.28 -31.14
CA VAL A 214 1.03 -5.86 -31.50
C VAL A 214 1.69 -7.01 -32.26
N ALA A 215 1.93 -6.81 -33.55
CA ALA A 215 2.67 -7.76 -34.38
C ALA A 215 4.15 -7.32 -34.52
N ASP A 216 5.08 -8.27 -34.35
CA ASP A 216 6.47 -8.05 -34.73
C ASP A 216 6.61 -8.19 -36.25
N ALA A 217 6.64 -7.06 -36.94
CA ALA A 217 6.80 -7.03 -38.39
C ALA A 217 8.26 -7.21 -38.84
N GLY A 218 9.17 -7.47 -37.89
CA GLY A 218 10.56 -7.85 -38.15
C GLY A 218 11.47 -6.66 -38.46
N ARG A 219 12.60 -6.96 -39.10
CA ARG A 219 13.65 -5.99 -39.45
C ARG A 219 14.05 -6.15 -40.90
N VAL A 220 14.34 -5.01 -41.54
CA VAL A 220 14.95 -4.97 -42.87
C VAL A 220 16.29 -4.27 -42.74
N THR A 221 17.36 -4.93 -43.19
CA THR A 221 18.69 -4.34 -43.28
C THR A 221 18.85 -3.72 -44.65
N ILE A 222 19.17 -2.43 -44.69
CA ILE A 222 19.54 -1.72 -45.92
C ILE A 222 20.98 -1.25 -45.71
N GLU A 223 21.89 -1.72 -46.57
CA GLU A 223 23.34 -1.54 -46.41
C GLU A 223 23.83 -2.08 -45.06
N ASP A 224 24.31 -1.21 -44.16
CA ASP A 224 24.80 -1.55 -42.82
C ASP A 224 23.82 -1.13 -41.70
N GLU A 225 22.62 -0.63 -42.04
CA GLU A 225 21.63 -0.16 -41.06
C GLU A 225 20.39 -1.10 -41.01
N ALA A 226 20.03 -1.51 -39.79
CA ALA A 226 18.86 -2.35 -39.55
C ALA A 226 17.65 -1.51 -39.13
N PHE A 227 16.66 -1.40 -40.01
CA PHE A 227 15.40 -0.72 -39.75
C PHE A 227 14.39 -1.71 -39.15
N ARG A 228 13.85 -1.39 -37.97
CA ARG A 228 12.73 -2.14 -37.40
C ARG A 228 11.44 -1.71 -38.08
N ILE A 229 10.71 -2.66 -38.63
CA ILE A 229 9.34 -2.44 -39.10
C ILE A 229 8.44 -2.60 -37.88
N ALA A 230 7.72 -1.54 -37.53
CA ALA A 230 6.69 -1.58 -36.51
C ALA A 230 5.33 -1.42 -37.21
N THR A 231 4.42 -2.35 -36.98
CA THR A 231 3.02 -2.22 -37.40
C THR A 231 2.22 -1.61 -36.26
N SER A 232 1.52 -0.51 -36.52
CA SER A 232 0.51 0.05 -35.63
C SER A 232 -0.81 -0.70 -35.83
N GLY A 233 -1.00 -1.80 -35.09
CA GLY A 233 -2.29 -2.50 -35.03
C GLY A 233 -3.19 -1.99 -33.89
N GLU A 234 -2.66 -1.18 -32.99
CA GLU A 234 -3.39 -0.64 -31.85
C GLU A 234 -4.29 0.52 -32.29
N PHE A 235 -5.50 0.58 -31.72
CA PHE A 235 -6.38 1.73 -31.89
C PHE A 235 -5.96 2.82 -30.91
N GLU A 236 -5.57 3.98 -31.40
CA GLU A 236 -5.16 5.12 -30.56
C GLU A 236 -6.34 5.99 -30.12
N SER A 237 -7.48 5.86 -30.82
CA SER A 237 -8.67 6.68 -30.58
C SER A 237 -9.97 5.93 -30.79
N VAL A 238 -11.05 6.46 -30.20
CA VAL A 238 -12.41 5.94 -30.38
C VAL A 238 -12.82 6.06 -31.85
N GLU A 239 -12.39 7.12 -32.52
CA GLU A 239 -12.66 7.42 -33.93
C GLU A 239 -12.00 6.40 -34.87
N GLU A 240 -10.78 5.98 -34.54
CA GLU A 240 -10.07 4.94 -35.28
C GLU A 240 -10.75 3.58 -35.12
N LEU A 241 -11.13 3.22 -33.89
CA LEU A 241 -11.91 2.02 -33.60
C LEU A 241 -13.25 2.02 -34.35
N ALA A 242 -13.94 3.16 -34.37
CA ALA A 242 -15.20 3.34 -35.10
C ALA A 242 -15.02 3.22 -36.63
N SER A 243 -13.82 3.48 -37.15
CA SER A 243 -13.45 3.36 -38.55
C SER A 243 -12.94 1.96 -38.94
N LEU A 244 -13.05 0.98 -38.04
CA LEU A 244 -12.74 -0.42 -38.33
C LEU A 244 -13.65 -0.98 -39.42
N VAL A 245 -13.06 -1.57 -40.46
CA VAL A 245 -13.81 -2.21 -41.56
C VAL A 245 -14.32 -3.58 -41.10
N ILE A 246 -15.64 -3.75 -41.11
CA ILE A 246 -16.32 -4.98 -40.69
C ILE A 246 -16.94 -5.76 -41.86
N SER A 247 -16.89 -5.27 -43.09
CA SER A 247 -17.39 -6.00 -44.28
C SER A 247 -16.57 -7.25 -44.61
N ASN A 248 -17.15 -8.25 -45.28
CA ASN A 248 -16.43 -9.47 -45.67
C ASN A 248 -15.29 -9.14 -46.66
N PRO A 249 -14.16 -9.87 -46.62
CA PRO A 249 -13.13 -9.75 -47.64
C PRO A 249 -13.73 -9.96 -49.04
N GLY A 250 -13.55 -9.00 -49.95
CA GLY A 250 -14.11 -9.05 -51.30
C GLY A 250 -15.57 -8.57 -51.45
N ALA A 251 -16.19 -8.03 -50.39
CA ALA A 251 -17.49 -7.37 -50.51
C ALA A 251 -17.40 -6.11 -51.40
N GLU A 252 -18.41 -5.88 -52.23
CA GLU A 252 -18.46 -4.70 -53.12
C GLU A 252 -18.54 -3.39 -52.33
N GLN A 253 -19.20 -3.41 -51.17
CA GLN A 253 -19.31 -2.26 -50.29
C GLN A 253 -18.54 -2.49 -48.99
N ARG A 254 -17.68 -1.52 -48.65
CA ARG A 254 -17.02 -1.46 -47.34
C ARG A 254 -18.00 -0.94 -46.30
N ILE A 255 -18.09 -1.64 -45.19
CA ILE A 255 -18.95 -1.30 -44.07
C ILE A 255 -18.04 -1.11 -42.87
N PHE A 256 -18.18 0.03 -42.20
CA PHE A 256 -17.41 0.40 -41.02
C PHE A 256 -18.17 0.07 -39.74
N LEU A 257 -17.44 -0.04 -38.63
CA LEU A 257 -18.05 -0.30 -37.32
C LEU A 257 -19.07 0.79 -36.95
N LYS A 258 -18.74 2.07 -37.19
CA LYS A 258 -19.64 3.22 -37.00
C LYS A 258 -20.95 3.13 -37.78
N ASP A 259 -21.01 2.36 -38.86
CA ASP A 259 -22.22 2.22 -39.66
C ASP A 259 -23.25 1.35 -38.93
N VAL A 260 -22.82 0.48 -38.01
CA VAL A 260 -23.67 -0.50 -37.33
C VAL A 260 -23.60 -0.44 -35.80
N ALA A 261 -22.68 0.34 -35.23
CA ALA A 261 -22.46 0.44 -33.80
C ALA A 261 -22.11 1.88 -33.38
N ASP A 262 -22.56 2.27 -32.18
CA ASP A 262 -22.14 3.50 -31.53
C ASP A 262 -20.92 3.18 -30.66
N VAL A 263 -19.81 3.86 -30.91
CA VAL A 263 -18.54 3.64 -30.21
C VAL A 263 -18.22 4.87 -29.38
N TYR A 264 -18.12 4.72 -28.07
CA TYR A 264 -17.86 5.82 -27.16
C TYR A 264 -17.03 5.38 -25.95
N ARG A 265 -16.26 6.32 -25.39
CA ARG A 265 -15.54 6.13 -24.14
C ARG A 265 -16.45 6.48 -22.98
N THR A 266 -16.48 5.64 -21.96
CA THR A 266 -17.21 5.88 -20.72
C THR A 266 -16.47 5.22 -19.55
N VAL A 267 -16.93 5.46 -18.32
CA VAL A 267 -16.47 4.72 -17.15
C VAL A 267 -17.18 3.37 -17.08
N ALA A 268 -16.59 2.40 -16.38
CA ALA A 268 -17.21 1.12 -16.11
C ALA A 268 -18.58 1.33 -15.46
N GLU A 269 -19.62 0.72 -16.02
CA GLU A 269 -21.01 0.87 -15.54
C GLU A 269 -21.15 0.42 -14.08
N ILE A 270 -20.42 -0.64 -13.72
CA ILE A 270 -20.33 -1.14 -12.35
C ILE A 270 -18.91 -0.87 -11.84
N PRO A 271 -18.71 0.20 -11.04
CA PRO A 271 -17.40 0.46 -10.45
C PRO A 271 -17.04 -0.65 -9.46
N GLN A 272 -15.81 -1.15 -9.53
CA GLN A 272 -15.31 -2.16 -8.58
C GLN A 272 -15.16 -1.60 -7.17
N GLN A 273 -14.90 -0.30 -7.07
CA GLN A 273 -14.75 0.41 -5.81
C GLN A 273 -15.27 1.84 -5.96
N ILE A 274 -16.04 2.29 -4.96
CA ILE A 274 -16.48 3.68 -4.85
C ILE A 274 -15.93 4.19 -3.53
N VAL A 275 -15.18 5.29 -3.56
CA VAL A 275 -14.73 5.99 -2.35
C VAL A 275 -15.29 7.40 -2.31
N ARG A 276 -15.62 7.84 -1.10
CA ARG A 276 -16.20 9.15 -0.84
C ARG A 276 -15.56 9.75 0.39
N TYR A 277 -15.42 11.06 0.40
CA TYR A 277 -14.98 11.83 1.56
C TYR A 277 -16.04 12.88 1.86
N ASN A 278 -16.59 12.85 3.09
CA ASN A 278 -17.69 13.73 3.51
C ASN A 278 -18.89 13.76 2.53
N GLY A 279 -19.20 12.63 1.91
CA GLY A 279 -20.30 12.47 0.95
C GLY A 279 -19.96 12.88 -0.49
N LEU A 280 -18.81 13.52 -0.74
CA LEU A 280 -18.35 13.88 -2.08
C LEU A 280 -17.58 12.71 -2.73
N PRO A 281 -17.69 12.51 -4.06
CA PRO A 281 -16.77 11.65 -4.80
C PRO A 281 -15.33 12.07 -4.55
N SER A 282 -14.46 11.11 -4.28
CA SER A 282 -13.06 11.39 -3.96
C SER A 282 -12.15 10.32 -4.53
N VAL A 283 -10.87 10.67 -4.71
CA VAL A 283 -9.79 9.68 -4.88
C VAL A 283 -8.94 9.70 -3.62
N TRP A 284 -8.57 8.53 -3.11
CA TRP A 284 -7.74 8.41 -1.91
C TRP A 284 -6.32 8.06 -2.27
N LEU A 285 -5.35 8.68 -1.59
CA LEU A 285 -3.93 8.34 -1.65
C LEU A 285 -3.48 7.81 -0.30
N GLY A 286 -3.10 6.55 -0.24
CA GLY A 286 -2.46 5.93 0.92
C GLY A 286 -0.95 5.94 0.76
N LEU A 287 -0.24 6.55 1.71
CA LEU A 287 1.22 6.58 1.75
C LEU A 287 1.71 5.61 2.83
N SER A 288 2.56 4.68 2.43
CA SER A 288 3.27 3.78 3.32
C SER A 288 4.72 4.24 3.45
N PHE A 289 5.23 4.25 4.68
CA PHE A 289 6.62 4.62 4.95
C PHE A 289 7.58 3.48 4.65
N ALA A 290 8.81 3.82 4.28
CA ALA A 290 9.87 2.84 4.14
C ALA A 290 10.24 2.22 5.50
N ASP A 291 10.88 1.06 5.49
CA ASP A 291 11.31 0.43 6.73
C ASP A 291 12.37 1.26 7.46
N ASN A 292 12.30 1.24 8.79
CA ASN A 292 13.26 1.86 9.72
C ASN A 292 13.46 3.37 9.57
N VAL A 293 12.44 4.08 9.08
CA VAL A 293 12.41 5.54 9.08
C VAL A 293 11.69 6.09 10.32
N ASN A 294 12.06 7.29 10.73
CA ASN A 294 11.30 8.05 11.70
C ASN A 294 10.07 8.65 11.00
N VAL A 295 8.89 8.15 11.38
CA VAL A 295 7.62 8.55 10.75
C VAL A 295 7.30 10.03 10.92
N VAL A 296 7.75 10.66 12.00
CA VAL A 296 7.57 12.11 12.24
C VAL A 296 8.35 12.91 11.20
N ASP A 297 9.63 12.59 11.03
CA ASP A 297 10.51 13.28 10.07
C ASP A 297 10.03 13.07 8.62
N VAL A 298 9.50 11.89 8.29
CA VAL A 298 8.90 11.64 6.96
C VAL A 298 7.63 12.47 6.80
N GLY A 299 6.78 12.55 7.83
CA GLY A 299 5.58 13.39 7.83
C GLY A 299 5.89 14.86 7.55
N GLU A 300 6.92 15.41 8.19
CA GLU A 300 7.38 16.79 7.93
C GLU A 300 7.85 17.01 6.49
N ARG A 301 8.57 16.02 5.91
CA ARG A 301 8.99 16.09 4.50
C ARG A 301 7.83 15.97 3.53
N VAL A 302 6.88 15.08 3.81
CA VAL A 302 5.64 14.95 3.03
C VAL A 302 4.86 16.26 3.07
N GLU A 303 4.76 16.88 4.25
CA GLU A 303 4.06 18.15 4.40
C GLU A 303 4.75 19.28 3.63
N SER A 304 6.06 19.40 3.79
CA SER A 304 6.86 20.37 3.04
C SER A 304 6.69 20.18 1.53
N ARG A 305 6.63 18.93 1.07
CA ARG A 305 6.39 18.61 -0.34
C ARG A 305 4.98 18.98 -0.79
N LEU A 306 3.96 18.75 0.02
CA LEU A 306 2.59 19.16 -0.28
C LEU A 306 2.46 20.69 -0.37
N ASP A 307 3.13 21.42 0.53
CA ASP A 307 3.18 22.88 0.51
C ASP A 307 3.88 23.40 -0.76
N GLU A 308 4.99 22.78 -1.16
CA GLU A 308 5.67 23.08 -2.43
C GLU A 308 4.77 22.84 -3.65
N LEU A 309 3.90 21.82 -3.60
CA LEU A 309 3.01 21.45 -4.70
C LEU A 309 1.69 22.24 -4.72
N ASN A 310 1.45 23.10 -3.74
CA ASN A 310 0.22 23.87 -3.61
C ASN A 310 -0.02 24.78 -4.83
N TYR A 311 1.02 25.24 -5.53
CA TYR A 311 0.86 26.00 -6.78
C TYR A 311 0.19 25.20 -7.91
N ALA A 312 0.31 23.87 -7.88
CA ALA A 312 -0.24 22.96 -8.87
C ALA A 312 -1.67 22.51 -8.52
N GLN A 313 -2.17 22.86 -7.33
CA GLN A 313 -3.52 22.51 -6.89
C GLN A 313 -4.56 23.34 -7.64
N PRO A 314 -5.47 22.72 -8.41
CA PRO A 314 -6.53 23.45 -9.09
C PRO A 314 -7.51 24.08 -8.09
N ILE A 315 -7.93 25.31 -8.36
CA ILE A 315 -8.91 26.02 -7.53
C ILE A 315 -10.22 25.21 -7.48
N GLY A 316 -10.69 24.88 -6.28
CA GLY A 316 -11.90 24.06 -6.07
C GLY A 316 -11.62 22.59 -5.77
N MET A 317 -10.37 22.13 -5.98
CA MET A 317 -9.91 20.86 -5.42
C MET A 317 -9.49 21.04 -3.96
N GLN A 318 -9.78 20.05 -3.13
CA GLN A 318 -9.41 20.00 -1.72
C GLN A 318 -8.66 18.71 -1.43
N LEU A 319 -7.52 18.85 -0.77
CA LEU A 319 -6.77 17.75 -0.20
C LEU A 319 -7.07 17.70 1.30
N ALA A 320 -7.64 16.60 1.78
CA ALA A 320 -7.96 16.38 3.18
C ALA A 320 -7.20 15.19 3.73
N ARG A 321 -6.78 15.24 5.00
CA ARG A 321 -6.19 14.09 5.69
C ARG A 321 -7.28 13.29 6.38
N ILE A 322 -7.39 12.01 6.05
CA ILE A 322 -8.23 11.05 6.75
C ILE A 322 -7.46 10.48 7.95
N TYR A 323 -6.18 10.17 7.74
CA TYR A 323 -5.31 9.63 8.77
C TYR A 323 -3.91 10.23 8.64
N ASP A 324 -3.32 10.58 9.78
CA ASP A 324 -2.00 11.21 9.90
C ASP A 324 -1.29 10.60 11.13
N GLN A 325 -0.57 9.50 10.88
CA GLN A 325 0.24 8.85 11.89
C GLN A 325 1.38 9.74 12.39
N PRO A 326 2.16 10.44 11.54
CA PRO A 326 3.23 11.32 12.01
C PRO A 326 2.78 12.31 13.09
N HIS A 327 1.69 13.02 12.85
CA HIS A 327 1.15 13.97 13.82
C HIS A 327 0.64 13.30 15.10
N THR A 328 0.07 12.09 14.99
CA THR A 328 -0.38 11.31 16.16
C THR A 328 0.80 10.83 17.01
N VAL A 329 1.88 10.38 16.37
CA VAL A 329 3.13 9.95 17.01
C VAL A 329 3.81 11.12 17.70
N GLU A 330 3.92 12.26 17.01
CA GLU A 330 4.54 13.47 17.56
C GLU A 330 3.82 13.91 18.86
N ASN A 331 2.50 14.00 18.81
CA ASN A 331 1.69 14.34 19.98
C ASN A 331 1.83 13.31 21.10
N SER A 332 1.83 12.02 20.78
CA SER A 332 1.97 10.94 21.77
C SER A 332 3.33 10.96 22.46
N VAL A 333 4.41 11.18 21.71
CA VAL A 333 5.78 11.27 22.28
C VAL A 333 5.96 12.54 23.09
N ASN A 334 5.47 13.69 22.61
CA ASN A 334 5.54 14.94 23.37
C ASN A 334 4.76 14.82 24.70
N ASN A 335 3.57 14.23 24.67
CA ASN A 335 2.80 13.97 25.88
C ASN A 335 3.51 12.99 26.83
N PHE A 336 4.13 11.93 26.31
CA PHE A 336 4.93 11.01 27.12
C PHE A 336 6.11 11.72 27.80
N LEU A 337 6.88 12.52 27.05
CA LEU A 337 8.02 13.26 27.59
C LEU A 337 7.59 14.27 28.65
N LEU A 338 6.49 14.99 28.42
CA LEU A 338 5.93 15.91 29.42
C LEU A 338 5.51 15.16 30.68
N ASN A 339 4.75 14.07 30.55
CA ASN A 339 4.33 13.25 31.68
C ASN A 339 5.52 12.66 32.45
N LEU A 340 6.57 12.24 31.75
CA LEU A 340 7.81 11.75 32.36
C LEU A 340 8.48 12.85 33.19
N VAL A 341 8.64 14.04 32.62
CA VAL A 341 9.24 15.19 33.31
C VAL A 341 8.39 15.59 34.52
N GLU A 342 7.07 15.63 34.39
CA GLU A 342 6.15 15.94 35.49
C GLU A 342 6.24 14.89 36.61
N ALA A 343 6.24 13.60 36.28
CA ALA A 343 6.36 12.53 37.26
C ALA A 343 7.70 12.61 38.01
N VAL A 344 8.81 12.81 37.30
CA VAL A 344 10.14 13.00 37.89
C VAL A 344 10.15 14.24 38.79
N ALA A 345 9.60 15.35 38.33
CA ALA A 345 9.54 16.60 39.10
C ALA A 345 8.71 16.46 40.38
N ILE A 346 7.53 15.83 40.31
CA ILE A 346 6.66 15.58 41.48
C ILE A 346 7.40 14.73 42.51
N VAL A 347 8.09 13.67 42.09
CA VAL A 347 8.88 12.82 42.98
C VAL A 347 10.01 13.63 43.62
N ILE A 348 10.78 14.40 42.84
CA ILE A 348 11.86 15.24 43.37
C ILE A 348 11.33 16.25 44.39
N ILE A 349 10.21 16.93 44.09
CA ILE A 349 9.58 17.89 45.01
C ILE A 349 9.15 17.18 46.31
N ALA A 350 8.52 16.02 46.23
CA ALA A 350 8.13 15.25 47.40
C ALA A 350 9.34 14.83 48.25
N LEU A 351 10.44 14.42 47.63
CA LEU A 351 11.69 14.07 48.32
C LEU A 351 12.34 15.30 48.98
N LEU A 352 12.32 16.46 48.32
CA LEU A 352 12.83 17.72 48.87
C LEU A 352 12.01 18.17 50.09
N LEU A 353 10.69 18.02 50.06
CA LEU A 353 9.80 18.37 51.17
C LEU A 353 9.95 17.43 52.36
N THR A 354 10.15 16.12 52.12
CA THR A 354 10.19 15.10 53.17
C THR A 354 11.58 14.93 53.80
N MET A 355 12.65 15.00 53.00
CA MET A 355 14.02 14.71 53.44
C MET A 355 14.95 15.94 53.47
N GLY A 356 14.46 17.11 53.07
CA GLY A 356 15.21 18.34 52.98
C GLY A 356 16.07 18.47 51.72
N PHE A 357 16.60 19.67 51.48
CA PHE A 357 17.20 20.06 50.19
C PHE A 357 18.37 19.18 49.74
N ARG A 358 19.33 18.89 50.64
CA ARG A 358 20.54 18.13 50.27
C ARG A 358 20.23 16.67 49.93
N SER A 359 19.44 16.01 50.77
CA SER A 359 19.10 14.59 50.59
C SER A 359 18.13 14.39 49.42
N GLY A 360 17.13 15.27 49.28
CA GLY A 360 16.17 15.22 48.18
C GLY A 360 16.83 15.43 46.81
N LEU A 361 17.74 16.39 46.68
CA LEU A 361 18.44 16.63 45.42
C LEU A 361 19.38 15.47 45.04
N LEU A 362 20.06 14.87 46.03
CA LEU A 362 20.94 13.72 45.79
C LEU A 362 20.14 12.54 45.26
N ILE A 363 19.07 12.15 45.94
CA ILE A 363 18.22 11.01 45.53
C ILE A 363 17.50 11.32 44.20
N GLY A 364 17.01 12.55 44.03
CA GLY A 364 16.38 13.00 42.79
C GLY A 364 17.31 12.95 41.58
N SER A 365 18.58 13.32 41.76
CA SER A 365 19.60 13.22 40.70
C SER A 365 19.87 11.77 40.31
N VAL A 366 19.88 10.85 41.28
CA VAL A 366 20.01 9.41 41.01
C VAL A 366 18.85 8.92 40.15
N LEU A 367 17.61 9.31 40.48
CA LEU A 367 16.43 8.95 39.68
C LEU A 367 16.54 9.44 38.23
N LEU A 368 16.89 10.72 38.03
CA LEU A 368 17.08 11.29 36.70
C LEU A 368 18.15 10.53 35.90
N LEU A 369 19.29 10.23 36.54
CA LEU A 369 20.38 9.48 35.91
C LEU A 369 19.99 8.04 35.56
N THR A 370 19.14 7.40 36.36
CA THR A 370 18.64 6.06 36.02
C THR A 370 17.73 6.07 34.79
N VAL A 371 16.87 7.09 34.64
CA VAL A 371 16.01 7.26 33.46
C VAL A 371 16.87 7.52 32.21
N LEU A 372 17.84 8.42 32.30
CA LEU A 372 18.79 8.68 31.21
C LEU A 372 19.61 7.43 30.85
N GLY A 373 19.98 6.63 31.86
CA GLY A 373 20.62 5.34 31.66
C GLY A 373 19.75 4.37 30.86
N THR A 374 18.44 4.32 31.13
CA THR A 374 17.50 3.48 30.38
C THR A 374 17.49 3.84 28.89
N PHE A 375 17.53 5.13 28.53
CA PHE A 375 17.58 5.56 27.12
C PHE A 375 18.82 5.05 26.38
N ILE A 376 19.96 4.93 27.05
CA ILE A 376 21.17 4.33 26.45
C ILE A 376 20.91 2.88 26.08
N PHE A 377 20.33 2.10 27.01
CA PHE A 377 20.03 0.69 26.73
C PHE A 377 18.94 0.54 25.67
N MET A 378 17.91 1.38 25.69
CA MET A 378 16.90 1.39 24.63
C MET A 378 17.53 1.61 23.26
N ASN A 379 18.46 2.56 23.14
CA ASN A 379 19.16 2.83 21.88
C ASN A 379 20.06 1.64 21.46
N VAL A 380 20.78 1.03 22.40
CA VAL A 380 21.63 -0.15 22.13
C VAL A 380 20.83 -1.39 21.71
N PHE A 381 19.59 -1.53 22.18
CA PHE A 381 18.72 -2.65 21.87
C PHE A 381 17.67 -2.35 20.78
N ASP A 382 17.79 -1.21 20.08
CA ASP A 382 16.84 -0.76 19.05
C ASP A 382 15.37 -0.70 19.51
N ILE A 383 15.16 -0.34 20.78
CA ILE A 383 13.83 -0.15 21.37
C ILE A 383 13.42 1.31 21.19
N ASN A 384 12.45 1.54 20.30
CA ASN A 384 11.90 2.87 20.05
C ASN A 384 11.07 3.40 21.22
N LEU A 385 10.95 4.73 21.30
CA LEU A 385 10.00 5.39 22.19
C LEU A 385 8.58 5.18 21.67
N GLN A 386 7.72 4.65 22.53
CA GLN A 386 6.31 4.37 22.26
C GLN A 386 5.48 4.52 23.54
N ARG A 387 4.15 4.47 23.43
CA ARG A 387 3.25 4.70 24.59
C ARG A 387 3.43 3.70 25.75
N VAL A 388 3.98 2.52 25.48
CA VAL A 388 4.06 1.39 26.43
C VAL A 388 5.49 1.17 26.96
N SER A 389 6.51 1.72 26.29
CA SER A 389 7.92 1.65 26.72
C SER A 389 8.19 2.66 27.83
#